data_AF-A0A938S1G9-F1
#
_entry.id   AF-A0A938S1G9-F1
#
_cell.length_a   1.000
_cell.length_b   1.000
_cell.length_c   1.000
_cell.angle_alpha   90.00
_cell.angle_beta   90.00
_cell.angle_gamma   90.00
#
_symmetry.space_group_name_H-M   'P 1'
#
loop_
_entity.id
_entity.type
_entity.pdbx_description
1 polymer ?
#
loop_
_entity_poly.entity_id
_entity_poly.type
_entity_poly.pdbx_seq_one_letter_code
_entity_poly.pdbx_strand_id
1 'polypeptide(L)'
;MDKLVIAGRSFDSRLLVGTGKFAAPQVMAQALVASGAEVVTVALRRVDIENPQDDTLREIDRDRFLLLPNTSGARNAEEAVRLSRLARAASVKVRAESTV
;
A
#
# COMPACT_ATOMS: atom_id res chain seq x y z
N MET A 1 17.84 -16.52 4.12
CA MET A 1 16.59 -16.48 4.92
C MET A 1 15.47 -16.93 4.02
N ASP A 2 14.47 -17.65 4.54
CA ASP A 2 13.36 -18.13 3.71
C ASP A 2 12.52 -16.96 3.20
N LYS A 3 12.03 -17.06 1.95
CA LYS A 3 11.11 -16.07 1.37
C LYS A 3 9.80 -16.01 2.16
N LEU A 4 9.19 -14.83 2.23
CA LEU A 4 7.83 -14.65 2.74
C LEU A 4 6.85 -14.90 1.59
N VAL A 5 5.87 -15.80 1.79
CA VAL A 5 4.85 -16.09 0.77
C VAL A 5 3.48 -15.65 1.30
N ILE A 6 2.82 -14.74 0.59
CA ILE A 6 1.47 -14.25 0.92
C ILE A 6 0.60 -14.36 -0.33
N ALA A 7 -0.50 -15.09 -0.23
CA ALA A 7 -1.45 -15.31 -1.34
C ALA A 7 -0.75 -15.80 -2.63
N GLY A 8 0.25 -16.67 -2.51
CA GLY A 8 1.01 -17.23 -3.63
C GLY A 8 2.12 -16.32 -4.19
N ARG A 9 2.22 -15.06 -3.74
CA ARG A 9 3.33 -14.16 -4.11
C ARG A 9 4.47 -14.28 -3.12
N SER A 10 5.69 -14.39 -3.63
CA SER A 10 6.92 -14.44 -2.82
C SER A 10 7.56 -13.06 -2.68
N PHE A 11 8.13 -12.79 -1.51
CA PHE A 11 8.87 -11.58 -1.15
C PHE A 11 10.20 -11.98 -0.51
N ASP A 12 11.28 -11.33 -0.91
CA ASP A 12 12.61 -11.49 -0.32
C ASP A 12 12.72 -10.73 1.00
N SER A 13 12.04 -9.60 1.12
CA SER A 13 11.94 -8.79 2.32
C SER A 13 10.72 -9.19 3.16
N ARG A 14 10.97 -9.41 4.46
CA ARG A 14 9.91 -9.64 5.46
C ARG A 14 9.45 -8.35 6.14
N LEU A 15 10.00 -7.21 5.73
CA LEU A 15 9.67 -5.89 6.29
C LEU A 15 8.52 -5.27 5.50
N LEU A 16 7.42 -5.00 6.20
CA LEU A 16 6.27 -4.24 5.71
C LEU A 16 6.33 -2.84 6.34
N VAL A 17 6.19 -1.78 5.53
CA VAL A 17 6.31 -0.40 6.02
C VAL A 17 5.00 0.36 5.83
N GLY A 18 4.57 1.12 6.83
CA GLY A 18 3.42 2.03 6.72
C GLY A 18 3.84 3.46 6.40
N THR A 19 2.98 4.23 5.74
CA THR A 19 3.31 5.55 5.17
C THR A 19 2.87 6.76 6.01
N GLY A 20 2.12 6.54 7.10
CA GLY A 20 1.31 7.62 7.71
C GLY A 20 2.01 8.59 8.66
N LYS A 21 3.32 8.48 8.93
CA LYS A 21 4.02 9.24 9.98
C LYS A 21 5.38 9.85 9.57
N PHE A 22 5.65 9.95 8.27
CA PHE A 22 6.86 10.60 7.80
C PHE A 22 6.72 12.13 7.83
N ALA A 23 7.85 12.82 8.05
CA ALA A 23 7.90 14.27 8.12
C ALA A 23 7.62 14.94 6.76
N ALA A 24 7.92 14.26 5.64
CA ALA A 24 7.64 14.71 4.28
C ALA A 24 7.53 13.51 3.32
N PRO A 25 6.82 13.62 2.18
CA PRO A 25 6.70 12.56 1.18
C PRO A 25 8.05 12.09 0.61
N GLN A 26 9.00 13.01 0.38
CA GLN A 26 10.31 12.65 -0.16
C GLN A 26 11.15 11.85 0.85
N VAL A 27 11.04 12.19 2.14
CA VAL A 27 11.68 11.43 3.23
C VAL A 27 11.09 10.02 3.32
N MET A 28 9.77 9.89 3.15
CA MET A 28 9.12 8.59 3.07
C MET A 28 9.66 7.78 1.89
N ALA A 29 9.69 8.34 0.67
CA ALA A 29 10.16 7.64 -0.52
C ALA A 29 11.60 7.13 -0.34
N GLN A 30 12.49 7.96 0.17
CA GLN A 30 13.87 7.57 0.49
C GLN A 30 13.93 6.45 1.54
N ALA A 31 13.13 6.55 2.61
CA ALA A 31 13.08 5.53 3.65
C ALA A 31 12.54 4.19 3.13
N LEU A 32 11.52 4.20 2.27
CA LEU A 32 11.00 3.00 1.63
C LEU A 32 12.07 2.30 0.81
N VAL A 33 12.80 3.04 -0.03
CA VAL A 33 13.91 2.52 -0.85
C VAL A 33 15.03 1.96 0.02
N ALA A 34 15.46 2.71 1.04
CA ALA A 34 16.56 2.31 1.93
C ALA A 34 16.20 1.10 2.81
N SER A 35 14.92 0.96 3.18
CA SER A 35 14.45 -0.16 4.00
C SER A 35 14.50 -1.52 3.29
N GLY A 36 14.54 -1.53 1.96
CA GLY A 36 14.43 -2.76 1.18
C GLY A 36 13.06 -3.44 1.31
N ALA A 37 12.04 -2.75 1.80
CA ALA A 37 10.68 -3.27 1.85
C ALA A 37 10.13 -3.49 0.43
N GLU A 38 9.31 -4.52 0.26
CA GLU A 38 8.61 -4.78 -1.01
C GLU A 38 7.10 -4.51 -0.89
N VAL A 39 6.61 -4.37 0.34
CA VAL A 39 5.19 -4.17 0.64
C VAL A 39 5.03 -2.91 1.49
N VAL A 40 4.21 -2.00 0.98
CA VAL A 40 3.95 -0.69 1.59
C VAL A 40 2.48 -0.56 1.91
N THR A 41 2.16 -0.29 3.18
CA THR A 41 0.79 -0.21 3.67
C THR A 41 0.26 1.21 3.65
N VAL A 42 -0.98 1.39 3.18
CA VAL A 42 -1.62 2.70 3.03
C VAL A 42 -3.02 2.70 3.66
N ALA A 43 -3.35 3.76 4.42
CA ALA A 43 -4.63 3.85 5.12
C ALA A 43 -5.72 4.43 4.21
N LEU A 44 -6.78 3.67 3.97
CA LEU A 44 -7.84 4.03 3.02
C LEU A 44 -8.67 5.25 3.37
N ARG A 45 -8.66 5.65 4.65
CA ARG A 45 -9.45 6.80 5.12
C ARG A 45 -8.89 8.15 4.65
N ARG A 46 -7.64 8.18 4.19
CA ARG A 46 -6.95 9.38 3.68
C ARG A 46 -6.74 9.37 2.17
N VAL A 47 -6.87 8.20 1.55
CA VAL A 47 -6.66 8.06 0.13
C VAL A 47 -7.97 8.38 -0.58
N ASP A 48 -8.10 9.61 -1.01
CA ASP A 48 -8.98 9.91 -2.13
C ASP A 48 -8.22 9.50 -3.41
N ILE A 49 -8.51 8.29 -3.90
CA ILE A 49 -7.84 7.67 -5.05
C ILE A 49 -8.03 8.52 -6.32
N GLU A 50 -9.03 9.41 -6.33
CA GLU A 50 -9.30 10.34 -7.42
C GLU A 50 -8.83 11.77 -7.14
N ASN A 51 -8.36 12.08 -5.92
CA ASN A 51 -7.77 13.39 -5.64
C ASN A 51 -6.30 13.38 -6.05
N PRO A 52 -5.94 14.13 -7.11
CA PRO A 52 -4.55 14.19 -7.54
C PRO A 52 -3.66 14.75 -6.43
N GLN A 53 -4.16 15.57 -5.51
CA GLN A 53 -3.36 16.34 -4.55
C GLN A 53 -2.85 15.54 -3.32
N ASP A 54 -3.06 14.22 -3.23
CA ASP A 54 -2.43 13.43 -2.16
C ASP A 54 -0.97 13.12 -2.51
N ASP A 55 -0.08 14.06 -2.15
CA ASP A 55 1.36 14.00 -2.43
C ASP A 55 2.04 12.72 -1.93
N THR A 56 1.46 12.03 -0.96
CA THR A 56 2.06 10.83 -0.37
C THR A 56 2.06 9.65 -1.34
N LEU A 57 0.98 9.42 -2.08
CA LEU A 57 0.91 8.27 -2.99
C LEU A 57 1.66 8.48 -4.30
N ARG A 58 1.78 9.74 -4.74
CA ARG A 58 2.51 10.11 -5.95
C ARG A 58 3.99 9.74 -5.88
N GLU A 59 4.57 9.82 -4.69
CA GLU A 59 5.99 9.55 -4.45
C GLU A 59 6.31 8.05 -4.28
N ILE A 60 5.30 7.17 -4.31
CA ILE A 60 5.49 5.72 -4.18
C ILE A 60 5.51 5.08 -5.56
N ASP A 61 6.68 4.54 -5.93
CA ASP A 61 6.88 3.75 -7.15
C ASP A 61 6.05 2.44 -7.09
N ARG A 62 5.00 2.36 -7.90
CA ARG A 62 4.05 1.23 -7.93
C ARG A 62 4.57 0.01 -8.70
N ASP A 63 5.64 0.16 -9.47
CA ASP A 63 6.30 -0.95 -10.13
C ASP A 63 7.28 -1.64 -9.19
N ARG A 64 7.85 -0.88 -8.25
CA ARG A 64 8.76 -1.39 -7.22
C ARG A 64 8.04 -1.96 -6.00
N PHE A 65 6.99 -1.29 -5.50
CA PHE A 65 6.33 -1.67 -4.25
C PHE A 65 4.92 -2.21 -4.47
N LEU A 66 4.59 -3.31 -3.77
CA LEU A 66 3.20 -3.72 -3.61
C LEU A 66 2.51 -2.81 -2.60
N LEU A 67 1.50 -2.06 -3.05
CA LEU A 67 0.61 -1.33 -2.16
C LEU A 67 -0.38 -2.27 -1.47
N LEU A 68 -0.39 -2.26 -0.14
CA LEU A 68 -1.30 -3.03 0.70
C LEU A 68 -2.25 -2.07 1.44
N PRO A 69 -3.48 -1.87 0.94
CA PRO A 69 -4.45 -1.03 1.61
C PRO A 69 -4.85 -1.63 2.97
N ASN A 70 -5.02 -0.77 3.98
CA ASN A 70 -5.46 -1.16 5.31
C ASN A 70 -6.65 -0.31 5.79
N THR A 71 -7.33 -0.81 6.82
CA THR A 71 -8.55 -0.20 7.39
C THR A 71 -8.26 0.72 8.59
N SER A 72 -7.03 1.24 8.71
CA SER A 72 -6.67 2.16 9.79
C SER A 72 -7.59 3.39 9.78
N GLY A 73 -8.11 3.74 10.96
CA GLY A 73 -9.11 4.79 11.14
C GLY A 73 -10.57 4.33 11.11
N ALA A 74 -10.85 3.05 10.85
CA ALA A 74 -12.15 2.46 11.14
C ALA A 74 -12.39 2.36 12.65
N ARG A 75 -13.59 2.71 13.11
CA ARG A 75 -13.99 2.68 14.53
C ARG A 75 -14.71 1.40 14.93
N ASN A 76 -15.23 0.65 13.95
CA ASN A 76 -15.92 -0.61 14.17
C ASN A 76 -15.72 -1.55 12.97
N ALA A 77 -16.21 -2.79 13.10
CA ALA A 77 -16.07 -3.82 12.07
C ALA A 77 -16.79 -3.47 10.76
N GLU A 78 -17.95 -2.84 10.84
CA GLU A 78 -18.73 -2.43 9.66
C GLU A 78 -17.96 -1.41 8.82
N GLU A 79 -17.36 -0.40 9.47
CA GLU A 79 -16.49 0.58 8.83
C GLU A 79 -15.27 -0.08 8.19
N ALA A 80 -14.62 -1.02 8.88
CA ALA A 80 -13.46 -1.74 8.35
C ALA A 80 -13.83 -2.52 7.07
N VAL A 81 -14.94 -3.28 7.11
CA VAL A 81 -15.43 -4.02 5.94
C VAL A 81 -15.78 -3.08 4.79
N ARG A 82 -16.42 -1.94 5.07
CA ARG A 82 -16.73 -0.93 4.05
C ARG A 82 -15.47 -0.40 3.38
N LEU A 83 -14.44 -0.05 4.15
CA LEU A 83 -13.15 0.40 3.62
C LEU A 83 -12.49 -0.69 2.76
N SER A 84 -12.45 -1.94 3.23
CA SER A 84 -11.89 -3.05 2.43
C SER A 84 -12.62 -3.26 1.09
N ARG A 85 -13.95 -3.11 1.07
CA ARG A 85 -14.74 -3.18 -0.18
C ARG A 85 -14.41 -2.03 -1.13
N LEU A 86 -14.23 -0.80 -0.60
CA LEU A 86 -13.83 0.36 -1.39
C LEU A 86 -12.43 0.17 -2.00
N ALA A 87 -11.46 -0.31 -1.19
CA ALA A 87 -10.12 -0.62 -1.68
C ALA A 87 -10.14 -1.63 -2.83
N ARG A 88 -10.94 -2.69 -2.68
CA ARG A 88 -11.11 -3.69 -3.74
C ARG A 88 -11.66 -3.04 -5.01
N ALA A 89 -12.73 -2.25 -4.92
CA ALA A 89 -13.35 -1.60 -6.06
C ALA A 89 -12.37 -0.67 -6.81
N ALA A 90 -11.53 0.07 -6.08
CA ALA A 90 -10.54 0.95 -6.68
C ALA A 90 -9.30 0.21 -7.22
N SER A 91 -8.96 -0.94 -6.64
CA SER A 91 -7.82 -1.77 -7.05
C SER A 91 -8.13 -2.61 -8.30
N VAL A 92 -9.40 -2.87 -8.62
CA VAL A 92 -9.81 -3.57 -9.86
C VAL A 92 -9.40 -2.82 -11.14
N LYS A 93 -8.97 -1.55 -11.06
CA LYS A 93 -8.39 -0.81 -12.20
C LYS A 93 -6.87 -0.99 -12.39
N VAL A 94 -6.17 -1.75 -11.54
CA VAL A 94 -4.72 -1.95 -11.65
C VAL A 94 -4.39 -3.44 -11.72
N ARG A 95 -4.08 -3.90 -12.94
CA ARG A 95 -3.64 -5.25 -13.34
C ARG A 95 -4.74 -6.30 -13.48
N ALA A 96 -5.53 -6.17 -14.56
CA ALA A 96 -5.69 -7.31 -15.44
C ALA A 96 -4.39 -7.46 -16.24
N GLU A 97 -3.91 -8.70 -16.41
CA GLU A 97 -2.78 -9.10 -17.26
C GLU A 97 -1.38 -8.91 -16.69
N SER A 98 -0.93 -9.93 -15.97
CA SER A 98 0.42 -10.50 -16.12
C SER A 98 0.35 -11.93 -15.60
N THR A 99 -0.31 -12.80 -16.37
CA THR A 99 -0.11 -14.24 -16.27
C THR A 99 1.21 -14.55 -16.98
N VAL A 100 2.04 -15.33 -16.30
CA VAL A 100 3.18 -16.17 -16.75
C VAL A 100 3.49 -16.17 -18.25
#